data_AF-A0A7C1BGL6-F1
#
_entry.id   AF-A0A7C1BGL6-F1
#
_cell.length_a   1.000
_cell.length_b   1.000
_cell.length_c   1.000
_cell.angle_alpha   90.00
_cell.angle_beta   90.00
_cell.angle_gamma   90.00
#
_symmetry.space_group_name_H-M   'P 1'
#
loop_
_entity.id
_entity.type
_entity.pdbx_description
1 polymer ?
#
loop_
_entity_poly.entity_id
_entity_poly.type
_entity_poly.pdbx_seq_one_letter_code
_entity_poly.pdbx_strand_id
1 'polypeptide(L)'
;MSNEESFRQAYWPEPIIFELGRRGRRSYLLPTVEDEIKREVKGISDVLPSELRRKEPPHLPELTEAEVVRHYTVLSQMNFGIDNVPYPLGSCT
;
A
#
# COMPACT_ATOMS: atom_id res chain seq x y z
N MET A 1 -23.45 3.83 40.01
CA MET A 1 -23.00 2.96 38.90
C MET A 1 -23.28 3.69 37.61
N SER A 2 -22.45 4.69 37.28
CA SER A 2 -22.52 5.37 36.00
C SER A 2 -21.91 4.45 34.95
N ASN A 3 -22.77 3.87 34.11
CA ASN A 3 -22.34 3.27 32.86
C ASN A 3 -21.86 4.42 31.96
N GLU A 4 -20.59 4.80 32.09
CA GLU A 4 -19.90 5.48 31.01
C GLU A 4 -19.64 4.41 29.96
N GLU A 5 -20.52 4.31 28.98
CA GLU A 5 -20.20 3.60 27.75
C GLU A 5 -19.04 4.35 27.09
N SER A 6 -17.81 3.95 27.42
CA SER A 6 -16.63 4.42 26.70
C SER A 6 -16.75 3.88 25.29
N PHE A 7 -16.93 4.76 24.30
CA PHE A 7 -16.78 4.38 22.90
C PHE A 7 -15.44 3.66 22.73
N ARG A 8 -15.48 2.39 22.36
CA ARG A 8 -14.29 1.63 21.98
C ARG A 8 -14.19 1.69 20.47
N GLN A 9 -13.28 2.49 19.96
CA GLN A 9 -12.90 2.42 18.55
C GLN A 9 -12.45 0.98 18.26
N ALA A 10 -12.85 0.43 17.12
CA ALA A 10 -12.29 -0.83 16.64
C ALA A 10 -10.77 -0.61 16.46
N TYR A 11 -9.99 -1.23 17.35
CA TYR A 11 -8.54 -1.11 17.38
C TYR A 11 -7.93 -2.49 17.21
N TRP A 12 -7.03 -2.60 16.23
CA TRP A 12 -6.19 -3.75 16.00
C TRP A 12 -4.74 -3.34 16.28
N PRO A 13 -3.95 -4.14 17.02
CA PRO A 13 -2.52 -3.89 17.21
C PRO A 13 -1.73 -4.25 15.94
N GLU A 14 -2.10 -3.62 14.82
CA GLU A 14 -1.49 -3.82 13.51
C GLU A 14 -0.24 -2.94 13.40
N PRO A 15 0.94 -3.51 13.12
CA PRO A 15 2.16 -2.73 12.92
C PRO A 15 2.09 -1.90 11.63
N ILE A 16 2.99 -0.93 11.47
CA ILE A 16 3.07 -0.19 10.20
C ILE A 16 3.55 -1.11 9.08
N ILE A 17 3.13 -0.85 7.84
CA ILE A 17 3.44 -1.72 6.69
C ILE A 17 4.95 -1.93 6.46
N PHE A 18 5.80 -1.01 6.94
CA PHE A 18 7.27 -1.09 6.84
C PHE A 18 7.92 -2.04 7.87
N GLU A 19 7.22 -2.38 8.94
CA GLU A 19 7.68 -3.35 9.96
C GLU A 19 7.27 -4.79 9.60
N LEU A 20 6.41 -4.92 8.59
CA LEU A 20 5.96 -6.19 8.04
C LEU A 20 6.88 -6.67 6.92
N GLY A 21 6.67 -7.91 6.49
CA GLY A 21 7.35 -8.46 5.32
C GLY A 21 8.79 -8.89 5.61
N ARG A 22 9.56 -9.10 4.53
CA ARG A 22 10.98 -9.47 4.55
C ARG A 22 11.65 -9.05 3.25
N ARG A 23 12.93 -8.70 3.33
CA ARG A 23 13.75 -8.35 2.16
C ARG A 23 13.68 -9.42 1.07
N GLY A 24 13.49 -8.98 -0.17
CA GLY A 24 13.35 -9.78 -1.38
C GLY A 24 11.92 -10.20 -1.72
N ARG A 25 10.93 -9.98 -0.84
CA ARG A 25 9.53 -10.34 -1.12
C ARG A 25 8.90 -9.38 -2.12
N ARG A 26 8.07 -9.95 -2.99
CA ARG A 26 7.35 -9.21 -4.03
C ARG A 26 5.89 -9.60 -3.97
N SER A 27 5.01 -8.60 -3.98
CA SER A 27 3.57 -8.80 -3.96
C SER A 27 3.10 -9.32 -5.32
N TYR A 28 3.39 -8.55 -6.35
CA TYR A 28 3.02 -8.85 -7.72
C TYR A 28 4.27 -8.94 -8.61
N LEU A 29 4.32 -10.00 -9.41
CA LEU A 29 5.31 -10.16 -10.47
C LEU A 29 4.67 -9.73 -11.79
N LEU A 30 5.26 -8.73 -12.43
CA LEU A 30 4.85 -8.35 -13.78
C LEU A 30 5.09 -9.53 -14.73
N PRO A 31 4.18 -9.75 -15.69
CA PRO A 31 4.40 -10.74 -16.74
C PRO A 31 5.68 -10.40 -17.53
N THR A 32 6.28 -11.43 -18.10
CA THR A 32 7.42 -11.23 -19.00
C THR A 32 6.97 -10.49 -20.24
N VAL A 33 7.66 -9.40 -20.58
CA VAL A 33 7.39 -8.60 -21.78
C VAL A 33 7.60 -9.46 -23.04
N GLU A 34 6.76 -9.28 -24.03
CA GLU A 34 6.86 -9.93 -25.34
C GLU A 34 8.12 -9.50 -26.10
N ASP A 35 8.70 -10.41 -26.88
CA ASP A 35 9.98 -10.17 -27.55
C ASP A 35 9.90 -9.10 -28.65
N GLU A 36 8.73 -8.90 -29.26
CA GLU A 36 8.48 -7.83 -30.24
C GLU A 36 8.62 -6.45 -29.58
N ILE A 37 8.00 -6.28 -28.41
CA ILE A 37 8.07 -5.03 -27.64
C ILE A 37 9.50 -4.76 -27.18
N LYS A 38 10.24 -5.80 -26.73
CA LYS A 38 11.64 -5.65 -26.33
C LYS A 38 12.55 -5.16 -27.45
N ARG A 39 12.21 -5.43 -28.72
CA ARG A 39 13.00 -4.99 -29.88
C ARG A 39 12.74 -3.52 -30.23
N GLU A 40 11.52 -3.04 -30.01
CA GLU A 40 11.14 -1.66 -30.32
C GLU A 40 11.47 -0.69 -29.19
N VAL A 41 11.33 -1.13 -27.94
CA VAL A 41 11.54 -0.28 -26.76
C VAL A 41 13.03 -0.22 -26.39
N LYS A 42 13.58 0.99 -26.39
CA LYS A 42 14.95 1.25 -25.94
C LYS A 42 15.10 0.98 -24.44
N GLY A 43 16.29 0.58 -24.01
CA GLY A 43 16.56 0.34 -22.60
C GLY A 43 16.48 1.63 -21.78
N ILE A 44 16.26 1.51 -20.46
CA ILE A 44 16.26 2.69 -19.56
C ILE A 44 17.55 3.52 -19.70
N SER A 45 18.65 2.84 -20.05
CA SER A 45 19.95 3.48 -20.23
C SER A 45 20.01 4.44 -21.42
N ASP A 46 19.18 4.22 -22.43
CA ASP A 46 19.15 5.00 -23.67
C ASP A 46 18.18 6.18 -23.58
N VAL A 47 17.22 6.13 -22.64
CA VAL A 47 16.13 7.10 -22.50
C VAL A 47 16.39 8.09 -21.37
N LEU A 48 17.04 7.65 -20.29
CA LEU A 48 17.24 8.47 -19.09
C LEU A 48 18.74 8.70 -18.82
N PRO A 49 19.25 9.95 -18.87
CA PRO A 49 20.63 10.27 -18.51
C PRO A 49 21.01 9.77 -17.11
N SER A 50 22.28 9.40 -16.91
CA SER A 50 22.76 8.75 -15.69
C SER A 50 22.58 9.62 -14.44
N GLU A 51 22.67 10.93 -14.62
CA GLU A 51 22.58 11.98 -13.61
C GLU A 51 21.17 12.10 -13.04
N LEU A 52 20.17 11.66 -13.80
CA LEU A 52 18.75 11.66 -13.42
C LEU A 52 18.31 10.32 -12.83
N ARG A 53 19.18 9.30 -12.80
CA ARG A 53 18.83 7.97 -12.27
C ARG A 53 19.01 7.93 -10.77
N ARG A 54 18.07 7.25 -10.10
CA ARG A 54 18.16 7.00 -8.66
C ARG A 54 19.33 6.06 -8.37
N LYS A 55 20.20 6.44 -7.42
CA LYS A 55 21.38 5.65 -7.03
C LYS A 55 21.04 4.49 -6.10
N GLU A 56 19.99 4.64 -5.30
CA GLU A 56 19.53 3.65 -4.32
C GLU A 56 18.04 3.37 -4.53
N PRO A 57 17.57 2.11 -4.41
CA PRO A 57 16.15 1.80 -4.51
C PRO A 57 15.30 2.61 -3.50
N PRO A 58 14.02 2.89 -3.80
CA PRO A 58 13.12 3.44 -2.79
C PRO A 58 12.95 2.46 -1.63
N HIS A 59 12.79 3.01 -0.42
CA HIS A 59 12.54 2.23 0.81
C HIS A 59 11.08 1.80 0.86
N LEU A 60 10.62 1.06 -0.15
CA LEU A 60 9.28 0.48 -0.19
C LEU A 60 9.25 -0.81 0.62
N PRO A 61 8.12 -1.15 1.24
CA PRO A 61 8.02 -2.37 2.01
C PRO A 61 7.95 -3.59 1.08
N GLU A 62 8.55 -4.69 1.51
CA GLU A 62 8.69 -5.91 0.71
C GLU A 62 7.78 -7.01 1.29
N LEU A 63 6.58 -7.12 0.73
CA LEU A 63 5.52 -8.03 1.19
C LEU A 63 4.98 -8.89 0.05
N THR A 64 4.34 -10.01 0.41
CA THR A 64 3.48 -10.78 -0.48
C THR A 64 2.11 -10.11 -0.66
N GLU A 65 1.37 -10.48 -1.71
CA GLU A 65 0.02 -9.94 -1.96
C GLU A 65 -0.94 -10.19 -0.78
N ALA A 66 -0.92 -11.41 -0.23
CA ALA A 66 -1.76 -11.77 0.91
C ALA A 66 -1.47 -10.91 2.17
N GLU A 67 -0.20 -10.57 2.41
CA GLU A 67 0.18 -9.69 3.53
C GLU A 67 -0.33 -8.27 3.31
N VAL A 68 -0.24 -7.73 2.08
CA VAL A 68 -0.78 -6.42 1.73
C VAL A 68 -2.30 -6.40 1.94
N VAL A 69 -3.02 -7.40 1.42
CA VAL A 69 -4.48 -7.50 1.56
C VAL A 69 -4.88 -7.58 3.03
N ARG A 70 -4.22 -8.43 3.82
CA ARG A 70 -4.49 -8.56 5.25
C ARG A 70 -4.29 -7.22 5.98
N HIS A 71 -3.15 -6.56 5.74
CA HIS A 71 -2.82 -5.29 6.38
C HIS A 71 -3.91 -4.24 6.13
N TYR A 72 -4.26 -4.00 4.86
CA TYR A 72 -5.26 -2.97 4.53
C TYR A 72 -6.70 -3.37 4.92
N THR A 73 -7.03 -4.66 4.97
CA THR A 73 -8.33 -5.14 5.48
C THR A 73 -8.46 -4.92 6.99
N VAL A 74 -7.36 -5.02 7.73
CA VAL A 74 -7.34 -4.72 9.17
C VAL A 74 -7.44 -3.22 9.39
N LEU A 75 -6.68 -2.41 8.64
CA LEU A 75 -6.76 -0.95 8.74
C LEU A 75 -8.14 -0.40 8.38
N SER A 76 -8.83 -0.97 7.38
CA SER A 76 -10.16 -0.47 6.97
C SER A 76 -11.20 -0.61 8.09
N GLN A 77 -11.09 -1.62 8.94
CA GLN A 77 -12.00 -1.84 10.07
C GLN A 77 -11.80 -0.81 11.19
N MET A 78 -10.65 -0.11 11.22
CA MET A 78 -10.37 0.96 12.18
C MET A 78 -10.82 2.34 11.67
N ASN A 79 -11.38 2.41 10.46
CA ASN A 79 -11.80 3.65 9.81
C ASN A 79 -13.32 3.88 9.90
N PHE A 80 -13.70 5.12 10.19
CA PHE A 80 -15.09 5.59 10.11
C PHE A 80 -15.31 6.16 8.71
N GLY A 81 -16.37 5.75 8.02
CA GLY A 81 -16.61 6.16 6.63
C GLY A 81 -18.07 6.07 6.24
N ILE A 82 -18.46 6.77 5.16
CA ILE A 82 -19.86 6.89 4.71
C ILE A 82 -20.56 5.55 4.48
N ASP A 83 -19.81 4.50 4.10
CA ASP A 83 -20.35 3.16 3.84
C ASP A 83 -20.75 2.43 5.14
N ASN A 84 -20.17 2.84 6.28
CA ASN A 84 -20.38 2.19 7.56
C ASN A 84 -21.43 2.92 8.41
N VAL A 85 -21.55 4.24 8.26
CA VAL A 85 -22.17 5.15 9.24
C VAL A 85 -22.51 6.51 8.61
N PRO A 86 -23.54 7.22 9.11
CA PRO A 86 -23.82 8.59 8.69
C PRO A 86 -22.62 9.51 8.91
N TYR A 87 -22.32 10.36 7.92
CA TYR A 87 -21.15 11.25 7.93
C TYR A 87 -21.60 12.72 7.71
N PRO A 88 -22.25 13.37 8.69
CA PRO A 88 -22.90 14.68 8.53
C PRO A 88 -21.89 15.83 8.58
N LEU A 89 -20.93 15.86 7.66
CA LEU A 89 -19.98 16.97 7.52
C LEU A 89 -20.50 17.99 6.49
N GLY A 90 -20.77 19.20 6.95
CA GLY A 90 -21.13 20.32 6.08
C GLY A 90 -19.97 20.70 5.14
N SER A 91 -20.29 21.21 3.95
CA SER A 91 -19.32 21.55 2.88
C SER A 91 -18.55 20.36 2.27
N CYS A 92 -18.83 19.12 2.68
CA CYS A 92 -18.25 17.90 2.12
C CYS A 92 -19.21 17.14 1.20
N THR A 93 -20.43 17.66 1.02
CA THR A 93 -21.48 17.15 0.13
C THR A 93 -21.32 17.71 -1.28
#